data_AF-Q2Q476-F1
#
_entry.id   AF-Q2Q476-F1
#
_cell.length_a   1.000
_cell.length_b   1.000
_cell.length_c   1.000
_cell.angle_alpha   90.00
_cell.angle_beta   90.00
_cell.angle_gamma   90.00
#
_symmetry.space_group_name_H-M   'P 1'
#
loop_
_entity.id
_entity.type
_entity.pdbx_description
1 polymer ?
#
loop_
_entity_poly.entity_id
_entity_poly.type
_entity_poly.pdbx_seq_one_letter_code
_entity_poly.pdbx_strand_id
1 'polypeptide(L)'
;WSCEGCKAFFKRSIQGHNDYICPATNQCTIDKNRRKSCQACRLRKCYGVGMVKCGPRRERCGYRVVRRQRSPGEQLHCLSKAKKHGGHTPRAKELLLSALSPEQLVLTLLEAEPPNVLVSRPSAPFTEASMMMSLTK
;
A
#
# COMPACT_ATOMS: atom_id res chain seq x y z
N TRP A 1 -20.89 -13.79 2.53
CA TRP A 1 -20.14 -15.05 2.75
C TRP A 1 -19.11 -15.20 1.64
N SER A 2 -17.84 -15.46 1.97
CA SER A 2 -16.74 -15.56 0.99
C SER A 2 -16.11 -16.94 1.04
N CYS A 3 -15.80 -17.55 -0.11
CA CYS A 3 -15.14 -18.86 -0.14
C CYS A 3 -13.70 -18.81 0.40
N GLU A 4 -13.20 -19.93 0.93
CA GLU A 4 -11.85 -20.04 1.49
C GLU A 4 -10.74 -19.62 0.51
N GLY A 5 -10.91 -19.95 -0.77
CA GLY A 5 -9.96 -19.55 -1.82
C GLY A 5 -9.85 -18.03 -2.00
N CYS A 6 -10.94 -17.27 -1.84
CA CYS A 6 -10.91 -15.81 -1.92
C CYS A 6 -10.40 -15.17 -0.64
N LYS A 7 -10.67 -15.78 0.52
CA LYS A 7 -10.11 -15.35 1.82
C LYS A 7 -8.59 -15.45 1.85
N ALA A 8 -8.04 -16.58 1.39
CA ALA A 8 -6.59 -16.77 1.31
C ALA A 8 -5.93 -15.85 0.27
N PHE A 9 -6.57 -15.67 -0.90
CA PHE A 9 -6.12 -14.74 -1.93
C PHE A 9 -6.04 -13.31 -1.38
N PHE A 10 -7.13 -12.81 -0.79
CA PHE A 10 -7.21 -11.47 -0.24
C PHE A 10 -6.12 -11.18 0.80
N LYS A 11 -5.89 -12.12 1.73
CA LYS A 11 -4.83 -12.00 2.74
C LYS A 11 -3.43 -11.82 2.13
N ARG A 12 -3.12 -12.57 1.06
CA ARG A 12 -1.82 -12.44 0.37
C ARG A 12 -1.72 -11.12 -0.38
N SER A 13 -2.79 -10.73 -1.06
CA SER A 13 -2.84 -9.51 -1.87
C SER A 13 -2.70 -8.22 -1.06
N ILE A 14 -3.21 -8.18 0.17
CA ILE A 14 -3.10 -7.01 1.07
C ILE A 14 -1.79 -6.96 1.87
N GLN A 15 -1.07 -8.08 1.99
CA GLN A 15 0.14 -8.20 2.81
C GLN A 15 1.42 -8.03 1.98
N GLY A 16 1.39 -8.40 0.71
CA GLY A 16 2.50 -8.21 -0.22
C GLY A 16 2.29 -7.03 -1.16
N HIS A 17 3.38 -6.49 -1.71
CA HIS A 17 3.37 -5.51 -2.78
C HIS A 17 2.98 -6.21 -4.10
N ASN A 18 1.67 -6.32 -4.38
CA ASN A 18 1.16 -6.96 -5.58
C ASN A 18 0.46 -5.94 -6.47
N ASP A 19 1.09 -5.63 -7.60
CA ASP A 19 0.49 -4.78 -8.63
C ASP A 19 -0.25 -5.65 -9.65
N TYR A 20 -1.56 -5.81 -9.45
CA TYR A 20 -2.37 -6.57 -10.38
C TYR A 20 -2.90 -5.69 -11.50
N ILE A 21 -2.52 -6.03 -12.73
CA ILE A 21 -3.04 -5.41 -13.95
C ILE A 21 -4.11 -6.31 -14.54
N CYS A 22 -5.22 -5.73 -15.00
CA CYS A 22 -6.24 -6.48 -15.73
C CYS A 22 -5.79 -6.67 -17.18
N PRO A 23 -5.85 -7.90 -17.73
CA PRO A 23 -5.50 -8.14 -19.13
C PRO A 23 -6.57 -7.64 -20.13
N ALA A 24 -7.67 -7.08 -19.63
CA ALA A 24 -8.83 -6.65 -20.41
C ALA A 24 -9.35 -5.31 -19.86
N THR A 25 -10.66 -5.08 -19.87
CA THR A 25 -11.31 -3.81 -19.57
C THR A 25 -11.62 -3.55 -18.10
N ASN A 26 -10.93 -4.22 -17.16
CA ASN A 26 -11.22 -4.14 -15.72
C ASN A 26 -12.66 -4.54 -15.30
N GLN A 27 -13.41 -5.21 -16.17
CA GLN A 27 -14.81 -5.63 -15.93
C GLN A 27 -14.97 -7.16 -15.98
N CYS A 28 -13.92 -7.92 -15.65
CA CYS A 28 -13.96 -9.38 -15.72
C CYS A 28 -14.98 -9.97 -14.72
N THR A 29 -15.86 -10.85 -15.19
CA THR A 29 -16.75 -11.64 -14.34
C THR A 29 -15.95 -12.67 -13.53
N ILE A 30 -16.16 -12.72 -12.22
CA ILE A 30 -15.42 -13.60 -11.29
C ILE A 30 -16.33 -14.74 -10.82
N ASP A 31 -16.14 -15.91 -11.43
CA ASP A 31 -16.81 -17.17 -11.09
C ASP A 31 -15.83 -18.22 -10.55
N LYS A 32 -16.33 -19.38 -10.10
CA LYS A 32 -15.49 -20.48 -9.59
C LYS A 32 -14.40 -20.91 -10.58
N ASN A 33 -14.72 -20.93 -11.88
CA ASN A 33 -13.81 -21.32 -12.96
C ASN A 33 -12.91 -20.15 -13.42
N ARG A 34 -13.46 -18.93 -13.51
CA ARG A 34 -12.77 -17.74 -14.08
C ARG A 34 -11.99 -16.89 -13.08
N ARG A 35 -12.13 -17.14 -11.77
CA ARG A 35 -11.42 -16.38 -10.72
C ARG A 35 -9.89 -16.45 -10.77
N LYS A 36 -9.29 -17.36 -11.55
CA LYS A 36 -7.84 -17.40 -11.76
C LYS A 36 -7.39 -16.52 -12.93
N SER A 37 -8.29 -16.19 -13.86
CA SER A 37 -7.97 -15.49 -15.11
C SER A 37 -7.62 -14.02 -14.91
N CYS A 38 -8.19 -13.36 -13.90
CA CYS A 38 -7.86 -11.96 -13.60
C CYS A 38 -7.76 -11.71 -12.10
N GLN A 39 -6.53 -11.49 -11.63
CA GLN A 39 -6.23 -11.21 -10.23
C GLN A 39 -6.70 -9.79 -9.83
N ALA A 40 -6.56 -8.82 -10.75
CA ALA A 40 -6.97 -7.43 -10.52
C ALA A 40 -8.49 -7.31 -10.25
N CYS A 41 -9.32 -7.84 -11.15
CA CYS A 41 -10.77 -7.80 -11.00
C CYS A 41 -11.24 -8.64 -9.81
N ARG A 42 -10.56 -9.75 -9.53
CA ARG A 42 -10.84 -10.55 -8.32
C ARG A 42 -10.60 -9.75 -7.05
N LEU A 43 -9.46 -9.07 -6.94
CA LEU A 43 -9.14 -8.25 -5.78
C LEU A 43 -10.13 -7.08 -5.64
N ARG A 44 -10.45 -6.40 -6.74
CA ARG A 44 -11.47 -5.35 -6.77
C ARG A 44 -12.82 -5.84 -6.25
N LYS A 45 -13.25 -7.04 -6.67
CA LYS A 45 -14.49 -7.64 -6.18
C LYS A 45 -14.41 -8.01 -4.70
N CYS A 46 -13.25 -8.46 -4.20
CA CYS A 46 -13.03 -8.68 -2.76
C CYS A 46 -13.25 -7.40 -1.94
N TYR A 47 -12.75 -6.26 -2.41
CA TYR A 47 -13.04 -4.96 -1.78
C TYR A 47 -14.51 -4.57 -1.91
N GLY A 48 -15.14 -4.77 -3.06
CA GLY A 48 -16.54 -4.45 -3.29
C GLY A 48 -17.51 -5.23 -2.38
N VAL A 49 -17.15 -6.43 -1.94
CA VAL A 49 -17.93 -7.19 -0.94
C VAL A 49 -17.54 -6.88 0.52
N GLY A 50 -16.68 -5.88 0.75
CA GLY A 50 -16.27 -5.44 2.09
C GLY A 50 -15.21 -6.31 2.76
N MET A 51 -14.39 -7.06 2.02
CA MET A 51 -13.21 -7.69 2.62
C MET A 51 -12.24 -6.59 3.03
N VAL A 52 -11.84 -6.58 4.30
CA VAL A 52 -10.91 -5.59 4.87
C VAL A 52 -9.74 -6.30 5.54
N LYS A 53 -8.58 -5.63 5.59
CA LYS A 53 -7.46 -6.11 6.39
C LYS A 53 -7.88 -6.12 7.85
N CYS A 54 -8.00 -7.30 8.44
CA CYS A 54 -8.19 -7.39 9.88
C CYS A 54 -6.98 -6.71 10.55
N GLY A 55 -7.23 -5.59 11.22
CA GLY A 55 -6.22 -4.93 12.06
C GLY A 55 -5.77 -5.84 13.20
N PRO A 56 -4.76 -5.43 13.98
CA PRO A 56 -4.36 -6.15 15.18
C PRO A 56 -5.61 -6.39 16.02
N ARG A 57 -5.89 -7.68 16.21
CA ARG A 57 -7.13 -8.22 16.74
C ARG A 57 -7.44 -7.50 18.06
N ARG A 58 -8.44 -6.62 18.11
CA ARG A 58 -9.11 -6.37 19.40
C ARG A 58 -9.59 -7.74 19.86
N GLU A 59 -9.05 -8.16 20.99
CA GLU A 59 -9.07 -9.52 21.46
C GLU A 59 -10.48 -10.09 21.36
N ARG A 60 -10.66 -11.07 20.48
CA ARG A 60 -11.76 -12.00 20.61
C ARG A 60 -11.34 -13.00 21.67
N CYS A 61 -11.48 -12.57 22.93
CA CYS A 61 -11.51 -13.42 24.10
C CYS A 61 -12.68 -14.41 23.94
N GLY A 62 -12.45 -15.68 24.32
CA GLY A 62 -13.49 -16.69 24.45
C GLY A 62 -13.33 -17.91 23.55
N TYR A 63 -13.04 -19.05 24.19
CA TYR A 63 -13.19 -20.42 23.68
C TYR A 63 -12.19 -20.97 22.64
N ARG A 64 -10.92 -21.10 23.05
CA ARG A 64 -10.15 -22.36 22.89
C ARG A 64 -8.82 -22.27 23.63
N VAL A 65 -8.90 -22.20 24.95
CA VAL A 65 -7.81 -22.63 25.82
C VAL A 65 -7.99 -24.13 25.99
N VAL A 66 -6.98 -24.92 25.60
CA VAL A 66 -6.41 -26.06 26.33
C VAL A 66 -5.56 -26.92 25.37
N ARG A 67 -4.29 -27.14 25.78
CA ARG A 67 -3.17 -27.95 25.23
C ARG A 67 -2.31 -27.24 24.17
N ARG A 68 -1.06 -26.85 24.42
CA ARG A 68 -0.03 -27.28 25.40
C ARG A 68 0.88 -26.10 25.80
N GLN A 69 1.18 -26.03 27.10
CA GLN A 69 2.26 -25.25 27.70
C GLN A 69 3.61 -25.99 27.54
N ARG A 70 4.64 -25.26 27.11
CA ARG A 70 6.09 -25.37 27.34
C ARG A 70 6.68 -24.23 26.50
N SER A 71 7.29 -23.15 26.95
CA SER A 71 7.76 -22.63 28.24
C SER A 71 8.09 -21.13 27.97
N PRO A 72 8.24 -20.27 28.99
CA PRO A 72 8.43 -18.84 28.82
C PRO A 72 9.93 -18.48 28.74
N GLY A 73 10.27 -17.61 27.79
CA GLY A 73 11.59 -16.98 27.70
C GLY A 73 12.20 -17.12 26.32
N GLU A 74 11.95 -16.15 25.45
CA GLU A 74 12.94 -15.65 24.50
C GLU A 74 12.42 -14.34 23.89
N GLN A 75 12.90 -13.25 24.48
CA GLN A 75 13.04 -11.97 23.83
C GLN A 75 13.90 -12.18 22.58
N LEU A 76 13.33 -12.05 21.38
CA LEU A 76 14.15 -11.68 20.23
C LEU A 76 13.36 -10.90 19.19
N HIS A 77 13.60 -9.60 19.22
CA HIS A 77 13.47 -8.70 18.11
C HIS A 77 14.18 -9.32 16.88
N CYS A 78 13.50 -9.45 15.74
CA CYS A 78 14.17 -9.74 14.47
C CYS A 78 13.67 -8.80 13.39
N LEU A 79 14.30 -7.63 13.33
CA LEU A 79 14.64 -7.00 12.05
C LEU A 79 15.43 -8.00 11.20
N SER A 80 15.08 -8.12 9.92
CA SER A 80 16.00 -8.38 8.81
C SER A 80 15.21 -8.37 7.50
N LYS A 81 15.66 -7.89 6.35
CA LYS A 81 16.90 -7.21 5.91
C LYS A 81 16.59 -6.71 4.50
N ALA A 82 16.61 -5.40 4.27
CA ALA A 82 16.67 -4.84 2.91
C ALA A 82 18.16 -4.79 2.51
N LYS A 83 18.57 -5.63 1.57
CA LYS A 83 19.91 -5.62 0.98
C LYS A 83 19.94 -4.52 -0.10
N LYS A 84 20.77 -3.50 0.14
CA LYS A 84 21.03 -2.41 -0.81
C LYS A 84 21.93 -2.89 -1.96
N HIS A 85 21.55 -2.52 -3.18
CA HIS A 85 22.45 -1.96 -4.20
C HIS A 85 21.93 -0.52 -4.38
N GLY A 86 22.69 0.57 -4.19
CA GLY A 86 23.91 0.94 -4.88
C GLY A 86 23.59 2.21 -5.69
N GLY A 87 23.51 3.36 -5.03
CA GLY A 87 23.25 4.68 -5.62
C GLY A 87 23.13 5.76 -4.51
N HIS A 88 23.85 6.86 -4.67
CA HIS A 88 24.25 7.85 -3.66
C HIS A 88 23.12 8.64 -2.96
N THR A 89 23.38 9.08 -1.71
CA THR A 89 22.55 9.87 -0.78
C THR A 89 22.59 11.40 -1.06
N PRO A 90 21.72 12.23 -0.44
CA PRO A 90 21.93 12.65 0.94
C PRO A 90 20.76 12.30 1.86
N ARG A 91 21.11 12.27 3.14
CA ARG A 91 20.41 11.66 4.26
C ARG A 91 19.75 12.78 5.08
N ALA A 92 18.51 12.57 5.56
CA ALA A 92 18.11 12.76 6.95
C ALA A 92 16.57 12.88 7.14
N LYS A 93 16.11 12.33 8.28
CA LYS A 93 14.88 12.65 9.05
C LYS A 93 13.58 11.86 8.87
N GLU A 94 13.52 10.77 8.10
CA GLU A 94 12.29 9.95 7.98
C GLU A 94 12.06 8.91 9.11
N LEU A 95 12.70 9.06 10.28
CA LEU A 95 12.52 8.12 11.41
C LEU A 95 11.84 8.75 12.64
N LEU A 96 11.43 10.04 12.60
CA LEU A 96 10.91 10.75 13.78
C LEU A 96 9.46 11.24 13.68
N LEU A 97 8.76 11.07 12.56
CA LEU A 97 7.39 11.58 12.44
C LEU A 97 6.34 10.78 13.25
N SER A 98 6.65 9.55 13.64
CA SER A 98 5.72 8.70 14.40
C SER A 98 5.65 9.00 15.90
N ALA A 99 6.45 9.95 16.41
CA ALA A 99 6.57 10.26 17.84
C ALA A 99 6.03 11.65 18.23
N LEU A 100 5.54 12.45 17.29
CA LEU A 100 5.06 13.81 17.56
C LEU A 100 3.57 13.84 17.92
N SER A 101 3.21 14.71 18.85
CA SER A 101 1.80 15.06 19.12
C SER A 101 1.16 15.65 17.85
N PRO A 102 -0.15 15.46 17.61
CA PRO A 102 -0.84 16.05 16.46
C PRO A 102 -0.60 17.56 16.30
N GLU A 103 -0.51 18.30 17.40
CA GLU A 103 -0.25 19.75 17.38
C GLU A 103 1.18 20.08 16.95
N GLN A 104 2.16 19.27 17.36
CA GLN A 104 3.56 19.45 16.99
C GLN A 104 3.79 19.12 15.50
N LEU A 105 3.05 18.14 14.98
CA LEU A 105 3.06 17.82 13.55
C LEU A 105 2.55 19.00 12.71
N VAL A 106 1.44 19.63 13.14
CA VAL A 106 0.84 20.76 12.43
C VAL A 106 1.80 21.94 12.40
N LEU A 107 2.44 22.29 13.52
CA LEU A 107 3.44 23.36 13.56
C LEU A 107 4.62 23.05 12.63
N THR A 108 5.11 21.81 12.63
CA THR A 108 6.21 21.38 11.76
C THR A 108 5.84 21.49 10.26
N LEU A 109 4.58 21.20 9.90
CA LEU A 109 4.09 21.32 8.52
C LEU A 109 3.91 22.79 8.09
N LEU A 110 3.50 23.67 9.02
CA LEU A 110 3.36 25.11 8.75
C LEU A 110 4.72 25.80 8.59
N GLU A 111 5.74 25.29 9.28
CA GLU A 111 7.12 25.80 9.22
C GLU A 111 7.95 25.19 8.07
N ALA A 112 7.46 24.14 7.41
CA ALA A 112 8.18 23.51 6.32
C ALA A 112 8.11 24.36 5.05
N GLU A 113 9.26 24.85 4.59
CA GLU A 113 9.36 25.47 3.27
C GLU A 113 9.16 24.39 2.19
N PRO A 114 8.26 24.59 1.20
CA PRO A 114 8.03 23.60 0.18
C PRO A 114 9.35 23.31 -0.54
N PRO A 115 9.61 22.03 -0.91
CA PRO A 115 10.80 21.71 -1.67
C PRO A 115 10.80 22.57 -2.94
N ASN A 116 11.95 23.14 -3.28
CA ASN A 116 12.19 23.78 -4.57
C ASN A 116 12.08 22.70 -5.67
N VAL A 117 10.86 22.28 -5.97
CA VAL A 117 10.53 21.68 -7.24
C VAL A 117 10.68 22.84 -8.19
N LEU A 118 11.78 22.83 -8.94
CA LEU A 118 11.97 23.74 -10.06
C LEU A 118 10.84 23.43 -11.04
N VAL A 119 9.69 24.07 -10.82
CA VAL A 119 8.66 24.20 -11.83
C VAL A 119 9.37 25.02 -12.88
N SER A 120 9.85 24.36 -13.93
CA SER A 120 10.23 25.05 -15.16
C SER A 120 8.97 25.77 -15.61
N ARG A 121 8.80 27.00 -15.13
CA ARG A 121 7.81 27.93 -15.60
C ARG A 121 8.11 28.03 -17.09
N PRO A 122 7.21 27.62 -17.99
CA PRO A 122 7.41 27.92 -19.39
C PRO A 122 7.61 29.43 -19.48
N SER A 123 8.72 29.86 -20.07
CA SER A 123 9.07 31.28 -20.22
C SER A 123 8.04 32.04 -21.07
N ALA A 124 7.15 31.32 -21.76
CA ALA A 124 6.03 31.85 -22.50
C ALA A 124 4.71 31.22 -22.04
N PRO A 125 3.60 31.97 -22.01
CA PRO A 125 2.28 31.41 -21.71
C PRO A 125 1.94 30.32 -22.72
N PHE A 126 1.26 29.28 -22.23
CA PHE A 126 0.76 28.20 -23.08
C PHE A 126 -0.25 28.77 -24.07
N THR A 127 0.10 28.79 -25.36
CA THR A 127 -0.80 29.18 -26.45
C THR A 127 -1.41 27.94 -27.09
N GLU A 128 -2.59 28.09 -27.69
CA GLU A 128 -3.26 27.01 -28.42
C GLU A 128 -2.35 26.39 -29.50
N ALA A 129 -1.57 27.21 -30.20
CA ALA A 129 -0.58 26.74 -31.15
C ALA A 129 0.49 25.83 -30.52
N SER A 130 1.00 26.18 -29.33
CA SER A 130 1.99 25.35 -28.61
C SER A 130 1.41 24.00 -28.18
N MET A 131 0.13 23.94 -27.84
CA MET A 131 -0.58 22.69 -27.53
C MET A 131 -0.74 21.81 -28.77
N MET A 132 -1.16 22.41 -29.89
CA MET A 132 -1.47 21.67 -31.12
C MET A 132 -0.21 21.11 -31.81
N MET A 133 0.95 21.76 -31.67
CA MET A 133 2.22 21.23 -32.19
C MET A 133 2.76 20.03 -31.40
N SER A 134 2.34 19.84 -30.15
CA SER A 134 2.78 18.71 -29.30
C SER A 134 2.04 17.41 -29.61
N LEU A 135 0.93 17.49 -30.35
CA LEU A 135 0.05 16.36 -30.65
C LEU A 135 0.31 15.72 -32.02
N THR A 136 1.16 16.32 -32.85
CA THR A 136 1.57 15.77 -34.14
C THR A 136 2.95 15.15 -34.02
N LYS A 137 3.01 13.86 -33.72
CA LYS A 137 4.19 13.00 -33.86
C LYS A 137 3.80 11.71 -34.55
#